data_AF-A0A5B1B270-F1
#
_entry.id   AF-A0A5B1B270-F1
#
_cell.length_a   1.000
_cell.length_b   1.000
_cell.length_c   1.000
_cell.angle_alpha   90.00
_cell.angle_beta   90.00
_cell.angle_gamma   90.00
#
_symmetry.space_group_name_H-M   'P 1'
#
loop_
_entity.id
_entity.type
_entity.pdbx_description
1 polymer ?
#
loop_
_entity_poly.entity_id
_entity_poly.type
_entity_poly.pdbx_seq_one_letter_code
_entity_poly.pdbx_strand_id
1 'polypeptide(L)'
;MKNTIVITKIILIYLISISASIAQENQGERQKNGEIIEDGIYFIVAPVTKQRLFSVEEVGNVKMTDPQNNQNQQWAFKHIIDNIYTIQNIKTKGFLEVPHATCEDQQSVKTWMSGSEAHQRWEVSVKNNQFVLKPTHCLERAMDRNFGAIDADAIIFEFGNGDNENQYWNITPINQPIAGTIVLHPNPAKEIVNITGLTFEPTPVKLVDNLGKIVVQKIMDRNNNRLNISLVERGIYHLITGKEEITPLVKI
;
A
#
# COMPACT_ATOMS: atom_id res chain seq x y z
N MET A 1 -15.71 65.13 -25.87
CA MET A 1 -15.48 64.37 -24.62
C MET A 1 -16.46 63.18 -24.47
N LYS A 2 -16.49 62.22 -25.41
CA LYS A 2 -17.15 60.91 -25.21
C LYS A 2 -16.48 59.71 -25.91
N ASN A 3 -15.51 59.91 -26.80
CA ASN A 3 -14.91 58.81 -27.58
C ASN A 3 -13.50 58.35 -27.15
N THR A 4 -12.87 59.00 -26.17
CA THR A 4 -11.50 58.61 -25.74
C THR A 4 -11.51 57.60 -24.59
N ILE A 5 -12.58 57.53 -23.78
CA ILE A 5 -12.66 56.64 -22.61
C ILE A 5 -13.06 55.20 -23.00
N VAL A 6 -13.68 55.00 -24.17
CA VAL A 6 -14.12 53.66 -24.62
C VAL A 6 -12.94 52.83 -25.15
N ILE A 7 -11.92 53.47 -25.73
CA ILE A 7 -10.79 52.75 -26.36
C ILE A 7 -9.81 52.21 -25.31
N THR A 8 -9.61 52.91 -24.19
CA THR A 8 -8.71 52.43 -23.10
C THR A 8 -9.31 51.25 -22.32
N LYS A 9 -10.64 51.13 -22.26
CA LYS A 9 -11.31 49.97 -21.63
C LYS A 9 -11.31 48.72 -22.51
N ILE A 10 -11.25 48.85 -23.84
CA ILE A 10 -11.26 47.72 -24.78
C ILE A 10 -9.87 47.08 -24.90
N ILE A 11 -8.79 47.88 -24.85
CA ILE A 11 -7.41 47.37 -24.94
C ILE A 11 -6.98 46.65 -23.65
N LEU A 12 -7.48 47.07 -22.47
CA LEU A 12 -7.18 46.40 -21.20
C LEU A 12 -7.90 45.05 -21.07
N ILE A 13 -9.04 44.85 -21.73
CA ILE A 13 -9.77 43.56 -21.71
C ILE A 13 -9.10 42.54 -22.65
N TYR A 14 -8.49 42.98 -23.76
CA TYR A 14 -7.86 42.08 -24.73
C TYR A 14 -6.50 41.51 -24.28
N LEU A 15 -5.76 42.24 -23.42
CA LEU A 15 -4.51 41.73 -22.83
C LEU A 15 -4.74 40.79 -21.63
N ILE A 16 -5.91 40.84 -20.99
CA ILE A 16 -6.29 39.89 -19.94
C ILE A 16 -6.80 38.57 -20.55
N SER A 17 -7.40 38.60 -21.74
CA SER A 17 -7.85 37.38 -22.43
C SER A 17 -6.72 36.56 -23.07
N ILE A 18 -5.58 37.17 -23.43
CA ILE A 18 -4.43 36.44 -23.99
C ILE A 18 -3.61 35.76 -22.88
N SER A 19 -3.52 36.34 -21.67
CA SER A 19 -2.89 35.65 -20.53
C SER A 19 -3.76 34.55 -19.93
N ALA A 20 -5.09 34.66 -20.02
CA ALA A 20 -6.01 33.59 -19.62
C ALA A 20 -5.99 32.40 -20.61
N SER A 21 -5.78 32.64 -21.90
CA SER A 21 -5.75 31.57 -22.93
C SER A 21 -4.40 30.84 -23.02
N ILE A 22 -3.31 31.42 -22.48
CA ILE A 22 -1.98 30.76 -22.40
C ILE A 22 -1.81 29.98 -21.09
N ALA A 23 -2.65 30.23 -20.08
CA ALA A 23 -2.66 29.49 -18.82
C ALA A 23 -3.48 28.19 -18.85
N GLN A 24 -4.15 27.89 -19.98
CA GLN A 24 -5.06 26.74 -20.09
C GLN A 24 -4.54 25.57 -20.94
N GLU A 25 -3.27 25.60 -21.38
CA GLU A 25 -2.70 24.54 -22.23
C GLU A 25 -1.51 23.79 -21.62
N ASN A 26 -1.25 23.94 -20.31
CA ASN A 26 -0.23 23.14 -19.61
C ASN A 26 -0.67 22.66 -18.22
N GLN A 27 -1.93 22.29 -18.12
CA GLN A 27 -2.44 21.38 -17.10
C GLN A 27 -2.91 20.14 -17.83
N GLY A 28 -1.96 19.42 -18.43
CA GLY A 28 -2.17 18.04 -18.83
C GLY A 28 -2.74 17.30 -17.63
N GLU A 29 -3.91 16.71 -17.83
CA GLU A 29 -4.70 15.92 -16.90
C GLU A 29 -3.86 15.24 -15.81
N ARG A 30 -3.68 15.88 -14.65
CA ARG A 30 -3.46 15.15 -13.41
C ARG A 30 -4.79 14.46 -13.11
N GLN A 31 -4.96 13.27 -13.69
CA GLN A 31 -6.10 12.39 -13.42
C GLN A 31 -6.22 12.24 -11.91
N LYS A 32 -7.22 12.93 -11.36
CA LYS A 32 -7.60 12.81 -9.97
C LYS A 32 -8.48 11.58 -9.84
N ASN A 33 -8.04 10.67 -8.97
CA ASN A 33 -8.61 9.35 -8.62
C ASN A 33 -7.97 8.15 -9.32
N GLY A 34 -6.64 8.05 -9.26
CA GLY A 34 -6.01 6.75 -9.07
C GLY A 34 -6.19 6.34 -7.61
N GLU A 35 -6.74 5.16 -7.36
CA GLU A 35 -6.92 4.57 -6.04
C GLU A 35 -5.58 4.62 -5.27
N ILE A 36 -5.50 5.49 -4.26
CA ILE A 36 -4.34 5.55 -3.37
C ILE A 36 -4.28 4.19 -2.67
N ILE A 37 -3.15 3.51 -2.79
CA ILE A 37 -2.85 2.34 -1.99
C ILE A 37 -2.60 2.82 -0.56
N GLU A 38 -3.41 2.38 0.38
CA GLU A 38 -3.22 2.68 1.81
C GLU A 38 -1.91 2.08 2.32
N ASP A 39 -1.33 2.69 3.35
CA ASP A 39 -0.16 2.13 4.03
C ASP A 39 -0.46 0.70 4.51
N GLY A 40 0.42 -0.25 4.18
CA GLY A 40 0.14 -1.64 4.49
C GLY A 40 1.14 -2.62 3.88
N ILE A 41 0.87 -3.91 4.08
CA ILE A 41 1.69 -5.00 3.55
C ILE A 41 0.93 -5.70 2.43
N TYR A 42 1.61 -5.85 1.31
CA TYR A 42 1.03 -6.33 0.05
C TYR A 42 1.89 -7.44 -0.55
N PHE A 43 1.25 -8.27 -1.37
CA PHE A 43 1.94 -9.03 -2.40
C PHE A 43 1.91 -8.22 -3.70
N ILE A 44 3.06 -8.12 -4.36
CA ILE A 44 3.17 -7.60 -5.73
C ILE A 44 3.11 -8.81 -6.66
N VAL A 45 1.99 -8.98 -7.36
CA VAL A 45 1.67 -10.22 -8.09
C VAL A 45 1.65 -9.96 -9.60
N ALA A 46 2.36 -10.80 -10.35
CA ALA A 46 2.26 -10.84 -11.81
C ALA A 46 0.88 -11.34 -12.26
N PRO A 47 0.10 -10.57 -13.02
CA PRO A 47 -1.25 -10.98 -13.41
C PRO A 47 -1.29 -12.24 -14.27
N VAL A 48 -0.30 -12.43 -15.14
CA VAL A 48 -0.25 -13.56 -16.08
C VAL A 48 0.23 -14.83 -15.39
N THR A 49 1.43 -14.82 -14.82
CA THR A 49 2.06 -16.02 -14.24
C THR A 49 1.60 -16.32 -12.81
N LYS A 50 0.93 -15.38 -12.14
CA LYS A 50 0.54 -15.43 -10.71
C LYS A 50 1.72 -15.50 -9.73
N GLN A 51 2.95 -15.36 -10.23
CA GLN A 51 4.15 -15.29 -9.41
C GLN A 51 4.21 -13.99 -8.63
N ARG A 52 4.95 -14.00 -7.51
CA ARG A 52 5.10 -12.87 -6.61
C ARG A 52 6.51 -12.32 -6.66
N LEU A 53 6.62 -11.00 -6.53
CA LEU A 53 7.88 -10.30 -6.42
C LEU A 53 8.59 -10.73 -5.12
N PHE A 54 9.87 -11.06 -5.22
CA PHE A 54 10.64 -11.71 -4.17
C PHE A 54 12.03 -11.09 -4.01
N SER A 55 12.49 -10.96 -2.76
CA SER A 55 13.88 -10.61 -2.42
C SER A 55 14.34 -11.37 -1.18
N VAL A 56 15.56 -11.92 -1.21
CA VAL A 56 16.18 -12.65 -0.08
C VAL A 56 17.36 -11.93 0.55
N GLU A 57 17.91 -10.93 -0.12
CA GLU A 57 19.06 -10.17 0.32
C GLU A 57 18.65 -8.72 0.60
N GLU A 58 19.32 -8.08 1.54
CA GLU A 58 19.11 -6.66 1.84
C GLU A 58 19.47 -5.79 0.63
N VAL A 59 20.59 -6.16 -0.01
CA VAL A 59 21.09 -5.61 -1.27
C VAL A 59 21.19 -6.74 -2.27
N GLY A 60 20.21 -6.86 -3.15
CA GLY A 60 20.15 -7.96 -4.11
C GLY A 60 19.15 -7.74 -5.23
N ASN A 61 19.20 -8.61 -6.23
CA ASN A 61 18.24 -8.59 -7.32
C ASN A 61 16.85 -8.97 -6.83
N VAL A 62 15.84 -8.34 -7.41
CA VAL A 62 14.44 -8.68 -7.19
C VAL A 62 13.95 -9.48 -8.39
N LYS A 63 13.22 -10.56 -8.15
CA LYS A 63 12.72 -11.43 -9.21
C LYS A 63 11.34 -12.00 -8.88
N MET A 64 10.72 -12.61 -9.88
CA MET A 64 9.48 -13.36 -9.74
C MET A 64 9.77 -14.76 -9.20
N THR A 65 8.87 -15.26 -8.36
CA THR A 65 8.89 -16.66 -7.87
C THR A 65 7.47 -17.13 -7.59
N ASP A 66 7.26 -18.43 -7.54
CA ASP A 66 5.95 -19.00 -7.22
C ASP A 66 5.44 -18.54 -5.84
N PRO A 67 4.12 -18.40 -5.66
CA PRO A 67 3.52 -17.99 -4.40
C PRO A 67 3.98 -18.83 -3.21
N GLN A 68 4.65 -18.17 -2.27
CA GLN A 68 5.04 -18.68 -0.97
C GLN A 68 4.49 -17.74 0.11
N ASN A 69 4.13 -18.28 1.28
CA ASN A 69 3.60 -17.47 2.39
C ASN A 69 4.72 -17.07 3.35
N ASN A 70 5.80 -16.51 2.82
CA ASN A 70 6.99 -16.09 3.56
C ASN A 70 7.25 -14.58 3.39
N GLN A 71 7.99 -14.00 4.34
CA GLN A 71 8.18 -12.55 4.45
C GLN A 71 9.01 -11.93 3.31
N ASN A 72 9.79 -12.73 2.59
CA ASN A 72 10.58 -12.30 1.42
C ASN A 72 9.73 -12.02 0.17
N GLN A 73 8.44 -12.37 0.17
CA GLN A 73 7.48 -11.97 -0.87
C GLN A 73 6.50 -10.87 -0.40
N GLN A 74 6.67 -10.37 0.82
CA GLN A 74 5.79 -9.36 1.41
C GLN A 74 6.46 -7.99 1.34
N TRP A 75 5.69 -6.97 0.95
CA TRP A 75 6.21 -5.63 0.71
C TRP A 75 5.37 -4.59 1.44
N ALA A 76 6.01 -3.81 2.31
CA ALA A 76 5.40 -2.66 2.96
C ALA A 76 5.35 -1.48 1.98
N PHE A 77 4.14 -1.08 1.61
CA PHE A 77 3.90 0.18 0.90
C PHE A 77 3.72 1.26 1.96
N LYS A 78 4.50 2.33 1.83
CA LYS A 78 4.37 3.54 2.64
C LYS A 78 4.25 4.75 1.74
N HIS A 79 3.10 5.39 1.82
CA HIS A 79 2.76 6.61 1.11
C HIS A 79 3.65 7.77 1.58
N ILE A 80 4.08 8.58 0.62
CA ILE A 80 4.86 9.79 0.88
C ILE A 80 4.01 11.02 0.57
N ILE A 81 3.55 11.13 -0.68
CA ILE A 81 2.75 12.24 -1.20
C ILE A 81 2.11 11.80 -2.52
N ASP A 82 0.91 12.32 -2.84
CA ASP A 82 0.18 12.02 -4.07
C ASP A 82 0.02 10.49 -4.29
N ASN A 83 0.71 9.92 -5.26
CA ASN A 83 0.76 8.49 -5.55
C ASN A 83 2.19 7.94 -5.50
N ILE A 84 3.06 8.57 -4.70
CA ILE A 84 4.46 8.20 -4.52
C ILE A 84 4.63 7.41 -3.22
N TYR A 85 5.38 6.31 -3.32
CA TYR A 85 5.60 5.35 -2.25
C TYR A 85 7.07 5.00 -2.07
N THR A 86 7.45 4.67 -0.84
CA THR A 86 8.54 3.70 -0.63
C THR A 86 7.95 2.30 -0.54
N ILE A 87 8.66 1.31 -1.07
CA ILE A 87 8.22 -0.09 -1.08
C ILE A 87 9.33 -0.94 -0.45
N GLN A 88 9.10 -1.49 0.74
CA GLN A 88 10.15 -2.17 1.52
C GLN A 88 9.85 -3.66 1.67
N ASN A 89 10.83 -4.53 1.39
CA ASN A 89 10.68 -5.95 1.65
C ASN A 89 10.60 -6.23 3.16
N ILE A 90 9.63 -7.02 3.60
CA ILE A 90 9.42 -7.29 5.04
C ILE A 90 10.56 -8.12 5.63
N LYS A 91 11.09 -9.10 4.89
CA LYS A 91 12.17 -9.98 5.37
C LYS A 91 13.50 -9.26 5.42
N THR A 92 13.88 -8.61 4.33
CA THR A 92 15.24 -8.09 4.15
C THR A 92 15.39 -6.63 4.58
N LYS A 93 14.27 -5.91 4.80
CA LYS A 93 14.25 -4.47 5.10
C LYS A 93 14.83 -3.59 3.98
N GLY A 94 15.21 -4.16 2.85
CA GLY A 94 15.62 -3.42 1.67
C GLY A 94 14.43 -2.78 0.95
N PHE A 95 14.59 -1.53 0.55
CA PHE A 95 13.67 -0.75 -0.27
C PHE A 95 13.88 -1.04 -1.74
N LEU A 96 12.79 -1.24 -2.47
CA LEU A 96 12.79 -1.42 -3.91
C LEU A 96 13.44 -0.22 -4.61
N GLU A 97 14.41 -0.45 -5.47
CA GLU A 97 15.18 0.61 -6.11
C GLU A 97 15.60 0.28 -7.55
N VAL A 98 16.02 1.33 -8.26
CA VAL A 98 16.82 1.23 -9.48
C VAL A 98 18.24 1.68 -9.18
N PRO A 99 19.24 0.77 -9.13
CA PRO A 99 20.61 1.11 -8.76
C PRO A 99 21.19 2.25 -9.60
N HIS A 100 21.94 3.13 -8.93
CA HIS A 100 22.63 4.27 -9.55
C HIS A 100 21.71 5.26 -10.27
N ALA A 101 20.40 5.21 -10.04
CA ALA A 101 19.41 6.06 -10.71
C ALA A 101 19.54 6.03 -12.25
N THR A 102 19.97 4.91 -12.84
CA THR A 102 20.01 4.79 -14.29
C THR A 102 18.60 4.73 -14.85
N CYS A 103 18.46 5.15 -16.09
CA CYS A 103 17.19 5.26 -16.80
C CYS A 103 17.37 4.66 -18.19
N GLU A 104 17.93 3.45 -18.23
CA GLU A 104 18.13 2.65 -19.43
C GLU A 104 17.23 1.43 -19.37
N ASP A 105 16.86 0.90 -20.52
CA ASP A 105 16.04 -0.32 -20.59
C ASP A 105 16.84 -1.52 -20.08
N GLN A 106 16.12 -2.49 -19.49
CA GLN A 106 16.70 -3.70 -18.90
C GLN A 106 17.60 -3.46 -17.68
N GLN A 107 17.64 -2.24 -17.15
CA GLN A 107 18.26 -2.00 -15.86
C GLN A 107 17.54 -2.80 -14.77
N SER A 108 18.31 -3.56 -13.98
CA SER A 108 17.76 -4.38 -12.90
C SER A 108 17.13 -3.52 -11.81
N VAL A 109 15.99 -3.98 -11.31
CA VAL A 109 15.39 -3.52 -10.05
C VAL A 109 15.97 -4.34 -8.91
N LYS A 110 16.38 -3.66 -7.84
CA LYS A 110 17.06 -4.26 -6.69
C LYS A 110 16.42 -3.81 -5.39
N THR A 111 17.00 -4.22 -4.27
CA THR A 111 16.74 -3.60 -2.97
C THR A 111 17.96 -2.88 -2.43
N TRP A 112 17.74 -1.82 -1.65
CA TRP A 112 18.77 -1.07 -0.93
C TRP A 112 18.32 -0.65 0.46
N MET A 113 19.26 -0.34 1.35
CA MET A 113 18.96 -0.04 2.75
C MET A 113 18.47 1.38 3.03
N SER A 114 18.34 2.22 1.99
CA SER A 114 17.74 3.55 2.05
C SER A 114 16.52 3.62 1.14
N GLY A 115 15.51 4.37 1.57
CA GLY A 115 14.28 4.65 0.80
C GLY A 115 14.07 6.14 0.52
N SER A 116 15.12 6.97 0.69
CA SER A 116 14.99 8.43 0.67
C SER A 116 15.25 9.06 -0.69
N GLU A 117 15.84 8.36 -1.66
CA GLU A 117 16.20 8.95 -2.96
C GLU A 117 15.17 8.68 -4.05
N ALA A 118 15.16 9.48 -5.11
CA ALA A 118 14.16 9.38 -6.18
C ALA A 118 14.14 8.00 -6.88
N HIS A 119 15.31 7.34 -6.97
CA HIS A 119 15.43 6.00 -7.54
C HIS A 119 15.00 4.87 -6.58
N GLN A 120 14.63 5.21 -5.34
CA GLN A 120 14.10 4.31 -4.31
C GLN A 120 12.62 4.61 -4.00
N ARG A 121 12.02 5.55 -4.74
CA ARG A 121 10.63 5.96 -4.62
C ARG A 121 9.90 5.63 -5.92
N TRP A 122 8.65 5.22 -5.79
CA TRP A 122 7.86 4.71 -6.90
C TRP A 122 6.56 5.46 -7.01
N GLU A 123 6.31 6.05 -8.18
CA GLU A 123 4.99 6.50 -8.58
C GLU A 123 4.15 5.26 -8.95
N VAL A 124 2.99 5.13 -8.31
CA VAL A 124 2.07 4.02 -8.54
C VAL A 124 0.82 4.56 -9.21
N SER A 125 0.48 4.03 -10.39
CA SER A 125 -0.71 4.44 -11.14
C SER A 125 -1.55 3.23 -11.52
N VAL A 126 -2.84 3.47 -11.81
CA VAL A 126 -3.76 2.42 -12.25
C VAL A 126 -3.96 2.51 -13.75
N LYS A 127 -3.83 1.38 -14.45
CA LYS A 127 -4.12 1.23 -15.88
C LYS A 127 -4.78 -0.13 -16.11
N ASN A 128 -5.89 -0.16 -16.86
CA ASN A 128 -6.64 -1.39 -17.12
C ASN A 128 -7.00 -2.20 -15.85
N ASN A 129 -7.36 -1.50 -14.75
CA ASN A 129 -7.66 -2.11 -13.45
C ASN A 129 -6.49 -2.89 -12.82
N GLN A 130 -5.26 -2.54 -13.20
CA GLN A 130 -4.01 -3.08 -12.67
C GLN A 130 -3.06 -1.93 -12.33
N PHE A 131 -2.05 -2.20 -11.52
CA PHE A 131 -1.08 -1.19 -11.10
C PHE A 131 0.15 -1.19 -12.00
N VAL A 132 0.72 0.00 -12.19
CA VAL A 132 2.01 0.25 -12.83
C VAL A 132 2.89 0.97 -11.81
N LEU A 133 4.13 0.51 -11.67
CA LEU A 133 5.13 1.08 -10.75
C LEU A 133 6.22 1.75 -11.59
N LYS A 134 6.40 3.05 -11.43
CA LYS A 134 7.43 3.82 -12.13
C LYS A 134 8.41 4.43 -11.13
N PRO A 135 9.72 4.29 -11.31
CA PRO A 135 10.66 4.92 -10.39
C PRO A 135 10.59 6.45 -10.58
N THR A 136 10.54 7.22 -9.49
CA THR A 136 10.24 8.66 -9.59
C THR A 136 11.33 9.49 -10.27
N HIS A 137 12.54 8.95 -10.46
CA HIS A 137 13.60 9.60 -11.23
C HIS A 137 13.47 9.39 -12.76
N CYS A 138 12.61 8.47 -13.21
CA CYS A 138 12.57 8.00 -14.60
C CYS A 138 11.13 7.53 -14.95
N LEU A 139 10.20 8.49 -15.09
CA LEU A 139 8.76 8.25 -15.26
C LEU A 139 8.36 7.75 -16.67
N GLU A 140 9.28 7.81 -17.62
CA GLU A 140 9.18 7.21 -18.95
C GLU A 140 9.44 5.70 -18.94
N ARG A 141 9.84 5.13 -17.80
CA ARG A 141 10.01 3.68 -17.60
C ARG A 141 9.13 3.16 -16.49
N ALA A 142 8.80 1.88 -16.56
CA ALA A 142 8.05 1.16 -15.54
C ALA A 142 8.77 -0.14 -15.16
N MET A 143 8.49 -0.62 -13.94
CA MET A 143 8.91 -1.95 -13.51
C MET A 143 8.26 -3.00 -14.41
N ASP A 144 9.09 -3.89 -14.93
CA ASP A 144 8.77 -4.86 -15.96
C ASP A 144 9.34 -6.23 -15.58
N ARG A 145 8.60 -7.30 -15.88
CA ARG A 145 9.08 -8.68 -15.79
C ARG A 145 9.89 -8.98 -17.04
N ASN A 146 11.20 -9.17 -16.93
CA ASN A 146 12.07 -9.37 -18.09
C ASN A 146 11.53 -10.44 -19.06
N PHE A 147 11.27 -10.04 -20.31
CA PHE A 147 10.65 -10.85 -21.37
C PHE A 147 9.30 -11.51 -21.01
N GLY A 148 8.63 -11.09 -19.94
CA GLY A 148 7.41 -11.70 -19.42
C GLY A 148 7.59 -13.13 -18.90
N ALA A 149 8.83 -13.58 -18.70
CA ALA A 149 9.15 -14.97 -18.38
C ALA A 149 8.65 -15.40 -16.98
N ILE A 150 8.54 -16.71 -16.80
CA ILE A 150 8.45 -17.33 -15.47
C ILE A 150 9.81 -17.18 -14.79
N ASP A 151 9.81 -16.90 -13.48
CA ASP A 151 10.99 -16.63 -12.67
C ASP A 151 11.82 -15.43 -13.18
N ALA A 152 11.19 -14.53 -13.93
CA ALA A 152 11.84 -13.36 -14.51
C ALA A 152 12.44 -12.45 -13.44
N ASP A 153 13.61 -11.88 -13.74
CA ASP A 153 14.13 -10.74 -13.00
C ASP A 153 13.21 -9.53 -13.20
N ALA A 154 13.10 -8.71 -12.16
CA ALA A 154 12.47 -7.40 -12.27
C ALA A 154 13.48 -6.41 -12.87
N ILE A 155 13.07 -5.72 -13.92
CA ILE A 155 13.84 -4.68 -14.61
C ILE A 155 12.98 -3.43 -14.73
N ILE A 156 13.57 -2.32 -15.18
CA ILE A 156 12.80 -1.22 -15.76
C ILE A 156 12.88 -1.28 -17.29
N PHE A 157 11.79 -0.91 -17.95
CA PHE A 157 11.71 -0.87 -19.41
C PHE A 157 10.84 0.30 -19.85
N GLU A 158 10.99 0.74 -21.10
CA GLU A 158 10.19 1.82 -21.69
C GLU A 158 8.69 1.62 -21.41
N PHE A 159 8.06 2.64 -20.84
CA PHE A 159 6.62 2.68 -20.60
C PHE A 159 5.92 3.31 -21.81
N GLY A 160 5.54 2.46 -22.77
CA GLY A 160 4.81 2.87 -23.97
C GLY A 160 3.31 3.12 -23.74
N ASN A 161 2.52 2.98 -24.79
CA ASN A 161 1.06 3.21 -24.77
C ASN A 161 0.26 2.23 -23.87
N GLY A 162 0.93 1.30 -23.19
CA GLY A 162 0.35 0.37 -22.21
C GLY A 162 -0.30 -0.86 -22.81
N ASP A 163 0.36 -1.45 -23.80
CA ASP A 163 0.01 -2.79 -24.30
C ASP A 163 0.98 -3.85 -23.76
N ASN A 164 1.87 -3.48 -22.84
CA ASN A 164 2.85 -4.37 -22.24
C ASN A 164 2.37 -4.93 -20.89
N GLU A 165 1.79 -6.12 -20.92
CA GLU A 165 1.31 -6.83 -19.71
C GLU A 165 2.42 -7.25 -18.72
N ASN A 166 3.69 -7.12 -19.11
CA ASN A 166 4.82 -7.37 -18.21
C ASN A 166 4.99 -6.26 -17.18
N GLN A 167 4.40 -5.10 -17.42
CA GLN A 167 4.45 -3.90 -16.57
C GLN A 167 3.24 -3.74 -15.65
N TYR A 168 2.33 -4.71 -15.66
CA TYR A 168 1.12 -4.71 -14.85
C TYR A 168 1.25 -5.60 -13.63
N TRP A 169 0.69 -5.11 -12.53
CA TRP A 169 0.81 -5.71 -11.21
C TRP A 169 -0.54 -5.73 -10.51
N ASN A 170 -0.87 -6.87 -9.91
CA ASN A 170 -1.93 -6.91 -8.91
C ASN A 170 -1.29 -6.63 -7.54
N ILE A 171 -1.58 -5.47 -6.96
CA ILE A 171 -1.17 -5.14 -5.59
C ILE A 171 -2.22 -5.70 -4.65
N THR A 172 -2.00 -6.95 -4.27
CA THR A 172 -2.96 -7.67 -3.44
C THR A 172 -2.66 -7.34 -1.99
N PRO A 173 -3.55 -6.60 -1.29
CA PRO A 173 -3.39 -6.46 0.15
C PRO A 173 -3.31 -7.84 0.74
N ILE A 174 -2.48 -8.01 1.76
CA ILE A 174 -2.51 -9.23 2.57
C ILE A 174 -3.79 -9.16 3.41
N ASN A 175 -4.94 -9.41 2.76
CA ASN A 175 -6.29 -9.37 3.30
C ASN A 175 -6.63 -10.72 3.90
N GLN A 176 -6.14 -10.88 5.11
CA GLN A 176 -6.93 -11.47 6.17
C GLN A 176 -6.94 -10.41 7.30
N PRO A 177 -8.02 -10.25 8.07
CA PRO A 177 -8.50 -8.94 8.57
C PRO A 177 -7.43 -7.98 9.10
N ILE A 178 -7.51 -6.75 8.60
CA ILE A 178 -6.69 -5.58 8.97
C ILE A 178 -6.72 -5.42 10.49
N ALA A 179 -5.55 -5.32 11.09
CA ALA A 179 -5.44 -4.88 12.47
C ALA A 179 -5.75 -3.39 12.58
N GLY A 180 -6.72 -3.04 13.44
CA GLY A 180 -7.09 -1.64 13.72
C GLY A 180 -8.57 -1.44 14.10
N THR A 181 -9.42 -2.45 13.93
CA THR A 181 -10.70 -2.48 14.63
C THR A 181 -10.93 -3.89 15.13
N ILE A 182 -10.77 -4.06 16.43
CA ILE A 182 -11.07 -5.31 17.10
C ILE A 182 -12.59 -5.54 17.05
N VAL A 183 -13.01 -6.67 16.46
CA VAL A 183 -14.43 -7.09 16.46
C VAL A 183 -14.55 -8.47 17.10
N LEU A 184 -15.51 -8.56 18.03
CA LEU A 184 -15.82 -9.75 18.80
C LEU A 184 -17.05 -10.45 18.24
N HIS A 185 -16.93 -11.74 17.94
CA HIS A 185 -18.07 -12.53 17.49
C HIS A 185 -18.05 -13.98 17.99
N PRO A 186 -19.21 -14.54 18.41
CA PRO A 186 -20.49 -13.86 18.57
C PRO A 186 -20.45 -12.84 19.72
N ASN A 187 -21.28 -11.80 19.64
CA ASN A 187 -21.55 -10.88 20.74
C ASN A 187 -23.06 -10.58 20.74
N PRO A 188 -23.86 -11.09 21.70
CA PRO A 188 -23.45 -11.79 22.92
C PRO A 188 -22.79 -13.18 22.73
N ALA A 189 -21.89 -13.56 23.63
CA ALA A 189 -21.12 -14.81 23.61
C ALA A 189 -21.50 -15.76 24.76
N LYS A 190 -21.38 -17.08 24.52
CA LYS A 190 -21.58 -18.13 25.54
C LYS A 190 -20.27 -18.70 26.08
N GLU A 191 -19.53 -19.45 25.29
CA GLU A 191 -18.31 -20.14 25.76
C GLU A 191 -17.07 -19.71 25.01
N ILE A 192 -17.22 -19.32 23.75
CA ILE A 192 -16.11 -18.94 22.88
C ILE A 192 -16.46 -17.61 22.24
N VAL A 193 -15.48 -16.72 22.20
CA VAL A 193 -15.50 -15.51 21.39
C VAL A 193 -14.31 -15.54 20.43
N ASN A 194 -14.58 -15.30 19.16
CA ASN A 194 -13.56 -15.11 18.14
C ASN A 194 -13.24 -13.62 18.06
N ILE A 195 -11.96 -13.32 17.90
CA ILE A 195 -11.43 -11.96 17.82
C ILE A 195 -10.93 -11.74 16.40
N THR A 196 -11.47 -10.74 15.73
CA THR A 196 -10.96 -10.28 14.42
C THR A 196 -10.23 -8.95 14.59
N GLY A 197 -9.30 -8.65 13.68
CA GLY A 197 -8.46 -7.45 13.78
C GLY A 197 -7.20 -7.60 14.65
N LEU A 198 -6.80 -8.83 15.02
CA LEU A 198 -5.50 -9.07 15.66
C LEU A 198 -4.36 -9.08 14.62
N THR A 199 -3.19 -8.57 15.02
CA THR A 199 -1.94 -8.62 14.23
C THR A 199 -1.31 -10.01 14.24
N PHE A 200 -0.32 -10.24 13.37
CA PHE A 200 0.56 -11.42 13.44
C PHE A 200 1.51 -11.37 14.65
N GLU A 201 1.88 -10.19 15.10
CA GLU A 201 2.72 -10.05 16.30
C GLU A 201 1.94 -10.53 17.54
N PRO A 202 2.54 -11.41 18.36
CA PRO A 202 1.95 -11.86 19.62
C PRO A 202 1.61 -10.65 20.50
N THR A 203 0.32 -10.42 20.68
CA THR A 203 -0.23 -9.26 21.38
C THR A 203 -0.89 -9.69 22.67
N PRO A 204 -0.61 -9.03 23.81
CA PRO A 204 -1.37 -9.24 25.02
C PRO A 204 -2.84 -8.83 24.81
N VAL A 205 -3.74 -9.79 25.01
CA VAL A 205 -5.19 -9.57 25.04
C VAL A 205 -5.68 -9.78 26.46
N LYS A 206 -6.45 -8.81 26.97
CA LYS A 206 -7.05 -8.84 28.30
C LYS A 206 -8.56 -8.67 28.17
N LEU A 207 -9.31 -9.51 28.88
CA LEU A 207 -10.73 -9.31 29.12
C LEU A 207 -10.90 -8.78 30.54
N VAL A 208 -11.52 -7.61 30.70
CA VAL A 208 -11.75 -6.96 32.00
C VAL A 208 -13.23 -6.76 32.25
N ASP A 209 -13.65 -6.78 33.51
CA ASP A 209 -15.01 -6.40 33.91
C ASP A 209 -15.19 -4.87 33.99
N ASN A 210 -16.39 -4.42 34.36
CA ASN A 210 -16.72 -2.98 34.49
C ASN A 210 -15.93 -2.26 35.61
N LEU A 211 -15.22 -3.00 36.47
CA LEU A 211 -14.35 -2.45 37.52
C LEU A 211 -12.87 -2.48 37.10
N GLY A 212 -12.58 -2.93 35.88
CA GLY A 212 -11.21 -3.06 35.35
C GLY A 212 -10.47 -4.31 35.84
N LYS A 213 -11.14 -5.24 36.55
CA LYS A 213 -10.51 -6.49 36.98
C LYS A 213 -10.32 -7.42 35.79
N ILE A 214 -9.08 -7.88 35.59
CA ILE A 214 -8.76 -8.87 34.57
C ILE A 214 -9.42 -10.21 34.93
N VAL A 215 -10.27 -10.71 34.04
CA VAL A 215 -10.91 -12.04 34.15
C VAL A 215 -10.27 -13.07 33.23
N VAL A 216 -9.70 -12.64 32.10
CA VAL A 216 -8.92 -13.48 31.20
C VAL A 216 -7.73 -12.68 30.64
N GLN A 217 -6.56 -13.29 30.57
CA GLN A 217 -5.41 -12.72 29.88
C GLN A 217 -4.69 -13.79 29.07
N LYS A 218 -4.36 -13.48 27.82
CA LYS A 218 -3.66 -14.39 26.93
C LYS A 218 -2.81 -13.63 25.93
N ILE A 219 -1.66 -14.19 25.55
CA ILE A 219 -0.94 -13.72 24.37
C ILE A 219 -1.64 -14.30 23.16
N MET A 220 -2.15 -13.41 22.31
CA MET A 220 -2.89 -13.79 21.13
C MET A 220 -2.31 -13.17 19.87
N ASP A 221 -2.49 -13.87 18.78
CA ASP A 221 -2.15 -13.44 17.45
C ASP A 221 -3.28 -13.83 16.51
N ARG A 222 -3.12 -13.46 15.26
CA ARG A 222 -4.08 -13.74 14.21
C ARG A 222 -4.38 -15.23 13.98
N ASN A 223 -3.45 -16.14 14.28
CA ASN A 223 -3.61 -17.58 14.11
C ASN A 223 -4.22 -18.26 15.35
N ASN A 224 -4.20 -17.60 16.51
CA ASN A 224 -4.72 -18.14 17.77
C ASN A 224 -5.94 -17.35 18.31
N ASN A 225 -6.69 -16.71 17.42
CA ASN A 225 -7.69 -15.68 17.69
C ASN A 225 -9.00 -16.11 18.39
N ARG A 226 -9.00 -17.25 19.11
CA ARG A 226 -10.17 -17.79 19.83
C ARG A 226 -9.95 -17.70 21.33
N LEU A 227 -10.86 -17.03 22.02
CA LEU A 227 -10.85 -16.87 23.47
C LEU A 227 -11.96 -17.70 24.11
N ASN A 228 -11.58 -18.60 25.02
CA ASN A 228 -12.53 -19.37 25.82
C ASN A 228 -12.92 -18.57 27.07
N ILE A 229 -14.22 -18.37 27.24
CA ILE A 229 -14.86 -17.61 28.32
C ILE A 229 -15.90 -18.46 29.06
N SER A 230 -15.84 -19.80 28.97
CA SER A 230 -16.83 -20.69 29.60
C SER A 230 -16.89 -20.57 31.13
N LEU A 231 -15.76 -20.23 31.76
CA LEU A 231 -15.65 -20.03 33.21
C LEU A 231 -15.88 -18.57 33.65
N VAL A 232 -16.14 -17.67 32.70
CA VAL A 232 -16.44 -16.27 32.99
C VAL A 232 -17.92 -16.15 33.32
N GLU A 233 -18.25 -15.46 34.41
CA GLU A 233 -19.63 -15.21 34.82
C GLU A 233 -20.40 -14.37 33.79
N ARG A 234 -21.72 -14.39 33.84
CA ARG A 234 -22.56 -13.56 32.97
C ARG A 234 -22.36 -12.09 33.30
N GLY A 235 -22.24 -11.25 32.27
CA GLY A 235 -21.97 -9.83 32.47
C GLY A 235 -21.52 -9.09 31.22
N ILE A 236 -21.16 -7.83 31.42
CA ILE A 236 -20.55 -6.98 30.41
C ILE A 236 -19.06 -6.91 30.70
N TYR A 237 -18.27 -7.06 29.65
CA TYR A 237 -16.82 -7.07 29.70
C TYR A 237 -16.24 -6.18 28.60
N HIS A 238 -14.98 -5.83 28.76
CA HIS A 238 -14.22 -5.05 27.80
C HIS A 238 -12.97 -5.83 27.41
N LEU A 239 -12.78 -6.02 26.11
CA LEU A 239 -11.54 -6.54 25.56
C LEU A 239 -10.57 -5.38 25.35
N ILE A 240 -9.34 -5.54 25.82
CA ILE A 240 -8.24 -4.59 25.67
C ILE A 240 -7.11 -5.30 24.92
N THR A 241 -6.58 -4.67 23.88
CA THR A 241 -5.39 -5.12 23.13
C THR A 241 -4.36 -4.00 23.05
N GLY A 242 -3.07 -4.34 22.99
CA GLY A 242 -1.92 -3.45 22.77
C GLY A 242 -2.15 -1.94 22.94
N LYS A 243 -2.69 -1.29 21.89
CA LYS A 243 -2.91 0.17 21.76
C LYS A 243 -4.16 0.73 22.49
N GLU A 244 -4.59 0.12 23.59
CA GLU A 244 -5.74 0.56 24.39
C GLU A 244 -7.10 0.57 23.63
N GLU A 245 -7.23 -0.20 22.55
CA GLU A 245 -8.54 -0.40 21.91
C GLU A 245 -9.47 -1.17 22.85
N ILE A 246 -10.59 -0.55 23.22
CA ILE A 246 -11.61 -1.11 24.12
C ILE A 246 -12.79 -1.59 23.28
N THR A 247 -13.04 -2.90 23.25
CA THR A 247 -14.19 -3.49 22.55
C THR A 247 -15.15 -4.14 23.55
N PRO A 248 -16.44 -3.77 23.60
CA PRO A 248 -17.39 -4.35 24.53
C PRO A 248 -17.78 -5.79 24.15
N LEU A 249 -17.98 -6.63 25.16
CA LEU A 249 -18.45 -8.02 25.05
C LEU A 249 -19.59 -8.24 26.04
N VAL A 250 -20.69 -8.83 25.58
CA VAL A 250 -21.78 -9.30 26.44
C VAL A 250 -21.66 -10.82 26.59
N LYS A 251 -21.48 -11.30 27.82
CA LYS A 251 -21.46 -12.73 28.16
C LYS A 251 -22.83 -13.17 28.68
N ILE A 252 -23.40 -14.19 28.04
CA ILE A 252 -24.71 -14.80 28.36
C ILE A 252 -24.60 -16.28 28.70
#